data_AF-A0A520P7I1-F1
#
_entry.id   AF-A0A520P7I1-F1
#
_cell.length_a   1.000
_cell.length_b   1.000
_cell.length_c   1.000
_cell.angle_alpha   90.00
_cell.angle_beta   90.00
_cell.angle_gamma   90.00
#
_symmetry.space_group_name_H-M   'P 1'
#
loop_
_entity.id
_entity.type
_entity.pdbx_description
1 polymer ?
#
loop_
_entity_poly.entity_id
_entity_poly.type
_entity_poly.pdbx_seq_one_letter_code
_entity_poly.pdbx_strand_id
1 'polypeptide(L)'
;INKLRDFGFSTNDLTKKCYGPKELIHHYDKISNKRADLGYDIDGVVYKVDNLLFQDRLGYRSTTPRWAIAHKFPAEIAKTWLQSIEIQVGRTGALSPVARLKPVNVGGVIVSNATLHNEDYIKGRDSKGNLIRGGNDIREGDWVHIYRAGDVIPKISDVDISKRNSTSKPYSFPTLCPECNSPSERIEGDSVARCIGGITCPAQAVQGLAHFVSRGAFDIEGLGNRQIEQFYELGWVKEPSDIFKLKLRYENGIQRLENRDGWGKKSANNLFNAIEAKRKIPLNKMLYALGIRHVGENSASLLSKHYKSFDNLRKSMDEAKNMEDKKWSELLSIDGVGEILAKTIVQVFCNPSQRKIIDNLVDELEIESELNVLVSDSAVDGKVVVFTGSLERMTRSEAKISAEKYGAKVSGSVSKKTDFVIAGPGAGSKERKAIELGVKVLSETEWLDLIDINKLADAK
;
A
#
# COMPACT_ATOMS: atom_id res chain seq x y z
N ILE A 1 -9.93 -31.02 1.41
CA ILE A 1 -8.69 -31.68 0.95
C ILE A 1 -8.98 -33.13 0.55
N ASN A 2 -9.53 -33.97 1.43
CA ASN A 2 -9.90 -35.36 1.07
C ASN A 2 -10.78 -35.43 -0.20
N LYS A 3 -11.86 -34.63 -0.27
CA LYS A 3 -12.69 -34.53 -1.50
C LYS A 3 -11.89 -34.16 -2.78
N LEU A 4 -10.83 -33.35 -2.67
CA LEU A 4 -9.99 -33.02 -3.83
C LEU A 4 -9.17 -34.24 -4.26
N ARG A 5 -8.68 -35.03 -3.31
CA ARG A 5 -8.01 -36.30 -3.59
C ARG A 5 -8.97 -37.29 -4.25
N ASP A 6 -10.21 -37.37 -3.77
CA ASP A 6 -11.25 -38.24 -4.35
C ASP A 6 -11.58 -37.83 -5.81
N PHE A 7 -11.42 -36.55 -6.16
CA PHE A 7 -11.55 -36.04 -7.52
C PHE A 7 -10.28 -36.21 -8.39
N GLY A 8 -9.24 -36.88 -7.89
CA GLY A 8 -8.01 -37.15 -8.63
C GLY A 8 -6.98 -36.02 -8.62
N PHE A 9 -7.16 -34.98 -7.79
CA PHE A 9 -6.13 -33.94 -7.63
C PHE A 9 -4.98 -34.43 -6.74
N SER A 10 -3.74 -34.08 -7.11
CA SER A 10 -2.57 -34.26 -6.25
C SER A 10 -2.70 -33.41 -4.99
N THR A 11 -2.56 -34.04 -3.82
CA THR A 11 -2.61 -33.38 -2.50
C THR A 11 -1.32 -33.64 -1.74
N ASN A 12 -0.97 -32.78 -0.78
CA ASN A 12 0.23 -32.96 0.03
C ASN A 12 -0.03 -33.94 1.19
N ASP A 13 0.70 -35.05 1.23
CA ASP A 13 0.57 -36.12 2.23
C ASP A 13 0.95 -35.70 3.65
N LEU A 14 1.70 -34.59 3.79
CA LEU A 14 2.03 -34.01 5.09
C LEU A 14 0.90 -33.13 5.65
N THR A 15 -0.24 -33.00 4.96
CA THR A 15 -1.40 -32.28 5.49
C THR A 15 -1.98 -33.01 6.70
N LYS A 16 -2.08 -32.32 7.85
CA LYS A 16 -2.58 -32.92 9.09
C LYS A 16 -3.52 -31.98 9.84
N LYS A 17 -4.66 -32.50 10.33
CA LYS A 17 -5.50 -31.82 11.31
C LYS A 17 -4.83 -31.86 12.67
N CYS A 18 -4.67 -30.69 13.29
CA CYS A 18 -3.98 -30.52 14.56
C CYS A 18 -4.92 -29.80 15.55
N TYR A 19 -4.98 -30.30 16.78
CA TYR A 19 -5.84 -29.78 17.84
C TYR A 19 -5.04 -28.88 18.78
N GLY A 20 -4.99 -27.59 18.44
CA GLY A 20 -4.36 -26.56 19.24
C GLY A 20 -2.86 -26.33 18.95
N PRO A 21 -2.24 -25.33 19.61
CA PRO A 21 -0.90 -24.85 19.24
C PRO A 21 0.22 -25.87 19.40
N LYS A 22 0.16 -26.75 20.41
CA LYS A 22 1.20 -27.75 20.67
C LYS A 22 1.34 -28.74 19.51
N GLU A 23 0.21 -29.23 18.99
CA GLU A 23 0.21 -30.16 17.85
C GLU A 23 0.68 -29.48 16.56
N LEU A 24 0.31 -28.21 16.37
CA LEU A 24 0.77 -27.42 15.22
C LEU A 24 2.29 -27.27 15.22
N ILE A 25 2.88 -26.88 16.37
CA ILE A 25 4.33 -26.73 16.53
C ILE A 25 5.05 -28.08 16.33
N HIS A 26 4.55 -29.15 16.94
CA HIS A 26 5.14 -30.48 16.76
C HIS A 26 5.13 -30.94 15.29
N HIS A 27 4.05 -30.66 14.56
CA HIS A 27 3.96 -30.98 13.14
C HIS A 27 4.91 -30.12 12.28
N TYR A 28 5.05 -28.84 12.64
CA TYR A 28 6.04 -27.94 12.04
C TYR A 28 7.47 -28.47 12.24
N ASP A 29 7.86 -28.87 13.45
CA ASP A 29 9.20 -29.40 13.72
C ASP A 29 9.46 -30.68 12.93
N LYS A 30 8.46 -31.56 12.83
CA LYS A 30 8.53 -32.78 12.02
C LYS A 30 8.79 -32.49 10.54
N ILE A 31 8.12 -31.48 9.98
CA ILE A 31 8.32 -31.08 8.57
C ILE A 31 9.68 -30.40 8.43
N SER A 32 10.06 -29.51 9.35
CA SER A 32 11.35 -28.82 9.37
C SER A 32 12.53 -29.80 9.32
N ASN A 33 12.49 -30.85 10.15
CA ASN A 33 13.53 -31.87 10.22
C ASN A 33 13.62 -32.74 8.96
N LYS A 34 12.52 -32.87 8.21
CA LYS A 34 12.48 -33.62 6.95
C LYS A 34 12.72 -32.76 5.73
N ARG A 35 12.90 -31.44 5.88
CA ARG A 35 12.94 -30.47 4.78
C ARG A 35 13.95 -30.85 3.70
N ALA A 36 15.14 -31.30 4.08
CA ALA A 36 16.20 -31.70 3.15
C ALA A 36 15.89 -32.99 2.37
N ASP A 37 14.98 -33.83 2.90
CA ASP A 37 14.62 -35.11 2.30
C ASP A 37 13.37 -35.01 1.40
N LEU A 38 12.72 -33.85 1.39
CA LEU A 38 11.59 -33.60 0.50
C LEU A 38 12.12 -33.42 -0.92
N GLY A 39 11.55 -34.13 -1.89
CA GLY A 39 11.88 -33.97 -3.31
C GLY A 39 11.42 -32.63 -3.93
N TYR A 40 11.17 -31.62 -3.10
CA TYR A 40 10.70 -30.29 -3.47
C TYR A 40 11.03 -29.29 -2.34
N ASP A 41 11.20 -28.03 -2.71
CA ASP A 41 11.48 -26.96 -1.76
C ASP A 41 10.23 -26.51 -1.00
N ILE A 42 10.42 -26.19 0.28
CA ILE A 42 9.42 -25.54 1.14
C ILE A 42 10.07 -24.46 2.00
N ASP A 43 9.33 -23.38 2.25
CA ASP A 43 9.75 -22.24 3.08
C ASP A 43 9.05 -22.17 4.44
N GLY A 44 8.16 -23.12 4.73
CA GLY A 44 7.42 -23.21 5.98
C GLY A 44 6.22 -24.14 5.92
N VAL A 45 5.27 -23.93 6.83
CA VAL A 45 3.96 -24.58 6.85
C VAL A 45 2.85 -23.52 6.93
N VAL A 46 1.65 -23.85 6.45
CA VAL A 46 0.49 -22.95 6.55
C VAL A 46 -0.53 -23.54 7.53
N TYR A 47 -0.83 -22.78 8.58
CA TYR A 47 -1.93 -23.10 9.49
C TYR A 47 -3.21 -22.46 8.97
N LYS A 48 -4.32 -23.21 8.98
CA LYS A 48 -5.64 -22.76 8.55
C LYS A 48 -6.68 -23.20 9.57
N VAL A 49 -7.65 -22.34 9.86
CA VAL A 49 -8.85 -22.72 10.61
C VAL A 49 -9.62 -23.75 9.77
N ASP A 50 -9.86 -24.94 10.31
CA ASP A 50 -10.45 -26.06 9.55
C ASP A 50 -11.93 -25.85 9.18
N ASN A 51 -12.68 -25.11 10.01
CA ASN A 51 -14.11 -24.84 9.79
C ASN A 51 -14.31 -23.68 8.80
N LEU A 52 -14.95 -23.97 7.65
CA LEU A 52 -15.20 -22.98 6.60
C LEU A 52 -16.12 -21.84 7.03
N LEU A 53 -17.13 -22.09 7.87
CA LEU A 53 -18.01 -21.04 8.39
C LEU A 53 -17.23 -20.03 9.26
N PHE A 54 -16.20 -20.49 9.96
CA PHE A 54 -15.31 -19.60 10.70
C PHE A 54 -14.35 -18.84 9.79
N GLN A 55 -13.91 -19.43 8.67
CA GLN A 55 -13.13 -18.71 7.66
C GLN A 55 -13.95 -17.55 7.07
N ASP A 56 -15.20 -17.79 6.70
CA ASP A 56 -16.11 -16.78 6.15
C ASP A 56 -16.34 -15.63 7.13
N ARG A 57 -16.60 -15.96 8.41
CA ARG A 57 -16.78 -14.97 9.48
C ARG A 57 -15.50 -14.19 9.78
N LEU A 58 -14.34 -14.86 9.79
CA LEU A 58 -13.06 -14.20 10.03
C LEU A 58 -12.68 -13.28 8.87
N GLY A 59 -13.04 -13.64 7.64
CA GLY A 59 -12.84 -12.83 6.45
C GLY A 59 -11.37 -12.54 6.14
N TYR A 60 -11.14 -11.39 5.50
CA TYR A 60 -9.85 -10.99 4.93
C TYR A 60 -9.43 -9.59 5.41
N ARG A 61 -8.12 -9.36 5.45
CA ARG A 61 -7.50 -8.03 5.38
C ARG A 61 -7.35 -7.64 3.91
N SER A 62 -6.81 -6.46 3.62
CA SER A 62 -6.63 -5.96 2.24
C SER A 62 -5.94 -6.95 1.29
N THR A 63 -5.01 -7.77 1.79
CA THR A 63 -4.23 -8.70 0.96
C THR A 63 -4.09 -10.11 1.54
N THR A 64 -4.59 -10.38 2.75
CA THR A 64 -4.35 -11.65 3.46
C THR A 64 -5.57 -12.14 4.24
N PRO A 65 -5.85 -13.45 4.30
CA PRO A 65 -6.92 -14.00 5.12
C PRO A 65 -6.63 -13.83 6.63
N ARG A 66 -7.67 -13.66 7.44
CA ARG A 66 -7.55 -13.63 8.91
C ARG A 66 -7.51 -15.02 9.54
N TRP A 67 -7.94 -16.04 8.80
CA TRP A 67 -8.10 -17.43 9.24
C TRP A 67 -6.92 -18.35 8.87
N ALA A 68 -5.86 -17.81 8.28
CA ALA A 68 -4.66 -18.57 7.95
C ALA A 68 -3.38 -17.77 8.19
N ILE A 69 -2.30 -18.47 8.52
CA ILE A 69 -0.96 -17.89 8.69
C ILE A 69 0.11 -18.84 8.16
N ALA A 70 1.11 -18.30 7.47
CA ALA A 70 2.31 -19.04 7.08
C ALA A 70 3.34 -18.94 8.21
N HIS A 71 3.70 -20.08 8.80
CA HIS A 71 4.77 -20.20 9.78
C HIS A 71 6.04 -20.67 9.05
N LYS A 72 6.92 -19.70 8.76
CA LYS A 72 8.13 -19.92 7.96
C LYS A 72 9.25 -20.57 8.75
N PHE A 73 10.07 -21.40 8.09
CA PHE A 73 11.30 -21.92 8.67
C PHE A 73 12.29 -20.79 8.98
N PRO A 74 13.25 -21.00 9.89
CA PRO A 74 14.36 -20.09 10.06
C PRO A 74 15.04 -19.84 8.71
N ALA A 75 15.27 -18.57 8.40
CA ALA A 75 15.95 -18.18 7.18
C ALA A 75 17.34 -18.80 7.13
N GLU A 76 17.76 -19.24 5.95
CA GLU A 76 19.16 -19.59 5.74
C GLU A 76 20.03 -18.34 5.89
N ILE A 77 21.10 -18.47 6.67
CA ILE A 77 22.06 -17.41 6.95
C ILE A 77 23.35 -17.73 6.19
N ALA A 78 23.87 -16.75 5.47
CA ALA A 78 25.20 -16.82 4.88
C ALA A 78 26.08 -15.67 5.37
N LYS A 79 27.40 -15.89 5.37
CA LYS A 79 28.39 -14.84 5.66
C LYS A 79 29.01 -14.36 4.36
N THR A 80 29.10 -13.05 4.16
CA THR A 80 29.84 -12.48 3.02
C THR A 80 30.47 -11.13 3.37
N TRP A 81 31.24 -10.59 2.44
CA TRP A 81 31.89 -9.31 2.55
C TRP A 81 30.99 -8.16 2.05
N LEU A 82 30.81 -7.13 2.87
CA LEU A 82 30.15 -5.88 2.49
C LEU A 82 31.14 -4.99 1.71
N GLN A 83 30.93 -4.85 0.41
CA GLN A 83 31.81 -4.09 -0.47
C GLN A 83 31.60 -2.58 -0.34
N SER A 84 30.34 -2.14 -0.40
CA SER A 84 29.96 -0.72 -0.28
C SER A 84 28.51 -0.57 0.16
N ILE A 85 28.14 0.64 0.58
CA ILE A 85 26.76 1.03 0.88
C ILE A 85 26.38 2.16 -0.06
N GLU A 86 25.46 1.88 -0.98
CA GLU A 86 24.91 2.86 -1.93
C GLU A 86 23.56 3.38 -1.45
N ILE A 87 23.27 4.65 -1.74
CA ILE A 87 21.99 5.27 -1.43
C ILE A 87 21.13 5.33 -2.69
N GLN A 88 19.98 4.67 -2.66
CA GLN A 88 18.96 4.80 -3.70
C GLN A 88 17.92 5.83 -3.29
N VAL A 89 17.55 6.73 -4.20
CA VAL A 89 16.51 7.73 -3.96
C VAL A 89 15.18 7.21 -4.51
N GLY A 90 14.24 6.93 -3.60
CA GLY A 90 12.90 6.48 -3.97
C GLY A 90 12.01 7.60 -4.48
N ARG A 91 10.84 7.24 -5.02
CA ARG A 91 9.85 8.17 -5.59
C ARG A 91 9.44 9.35 -4.69
N THR A 92 9.40 9.13 -3.37
CA THR A 92 9.03 10.17 -2.37
C THR A 92 10.26 10.85 -1.76
N GLY A 93 11.42 10.71 -2.39
CA GLY A 93 12.69 11.22 -1.92
C GLY A 93 13.37 10.36 -0.86
N ALA A 94 12.79 9.23 -0.44
CA ALA A 94 13.38 8.33 0.55
C ALA A 94 14.79 7.87 0.15
N LEU A 95 15.80 8.23 0.95
CA LEU A 95 17.16 7.73 0.82
C LEU A 95 17.22 6.34 1.45
N SER A 96 17.25 5.32 0.60
CA SER A 96 17.25 3.91 1.00
C SER A 96 18.66 3.35 0.86
N PRO A 97 19.34 2.99 1.96
CA PRO A 97 20.66 2.38 1.89
C PRO A 97 20.57 0.93 1.42
N VAL A 98 21.42 0.58 0.46
CA VAL A 98 21.56 -0.75 -0.12
C VAL A 98 22.99 -1.20 0.02
N ALA A 99 23.19 -2.33 0.69
CA ALA A 99 24.48 -3.00 0.79
C ALA A 99 24.81 -3.70 -0.54
N ARG A 100 25.98 -3.39 -1.10
CA ARG A 100 26.60 -4.14 -2.18
C ARG A 100 27.52 -5.20 -1.60
N LEU A 101 27.30 -6.44 -1.99
CA LEU A 101 27.89 -7.61 -1.34
C LEU A 101 28.70 -8.41 -2.33
N LYS A 102 29.81 -9.00 -1.85
CA LYS A 102 30.46 -10.07 -2.61
C LYS A 102 29.44 -11.19 -2.82
N PRO A 103 29.18 -11.64 -4.07
CA PRO A 103 28.14 -12.61 -4.37
C PRO A 103 28.23 -13.86 -3.49
N VAL A 104 27.11 -14.25 -2.88
CA VAL A 104 27.03 -15.38 -1.95
C VAL A 104 25.72 -16.15 -2.16
N ASN A 105 25.75 -17.48 -2.06
CA ASN A 105 24.54 -18.30 -2.11
C ASN A 105 23.81 -18.25 -0.75
N VAL A 106 22.52 -17.94 -0.78
CA VAL A 106 21.62 -17.97 0.39
C VAL A 106 20.33 -18.68 -0.03
N GLY A 107 20.05 -19.89 0.46
CA GLY A 107 18.84 -20.61 0.07
C GLY A 107 18.75 -20.91 -1.43
N GLY A 108 19.86 -21.29 -2.06
CA GLY A 108 19.92 -21.65 -3.48
C GLY A 108 20.00 -20.47 -4.45
N VAL A 109 19.93 -19.22 -3.96
CA VAL A 109 19.98 -18.01 -4.79
C VAL A 109 21.25 -17.21 -4.52
N ILE A 110 21.88 -16.71 -5.58
CA ILE A 110 23.03 -15.81 -5.48
C ILE A 110 22.55 -14.41 -5.11
N VAL A 111 22.97 -13.93 -3.94
CA VAL A 111 22.69 -12.61 -3.42
C VAL A 111 23.93 -11.73 -3.56
N SER A 112 23.76 -10.57 -4.19
CA SER A 112 24.78 -9.50 -4.28
C SER A 112 24.31 -8.18 -3.67
N ASN A 113 23.05 -8.10 -3.24
CA ASN A 113 22.45 -6.88 -2.68
C ASN A 113 21.57 -7.21 -1.48
N ALA A 114 21.62 -6.37 -0.45
CA ALA A 114 20.73 -6.45 0.70
C ALA A 114 20.25 -5.06 1.13
N THR A 115 19.01 -4.95 1.59
CA THR A 115 18.53 -3.68 2.16
C THR A 115 19.13 -3.44 3.53
N LEU A 116 19.50 -2.19 3.81
CA LEU A 116 19.91 -1.72 5.13
C LEU A 116 18.81 -0.90 5.81
N HIS A 117 17.58 -0.92 5.29
CA HIS A 117 16.41 -0.20 5.80
C HIS A 117 16.53 1.33 5.84
N ASN A 118 17.34 1.87 6.75
CA ASN A 118 17.56 3.30 6.97
C ASN A 118 18.85 3.53 7.77
N GLU A 119 19.19 4.79 8.00
CA GLU A 119 20.38 5.19 8.75
C GLU A 119 20.41 4.65 10.19
N ASP A 120 19.27 4.56 10.89
CA ASP A 120 19.22 4.03 12.25
C ASP A 120 19.59 2.55 12.28
N TYR A 121 19.07 1.81 11.30
CA TYR A 121 19.41 0.40 11.14
C TYR A 121 20.88 0.21 10.81
N ILE A 122 21.54 1.12 10.08
CA ILE A 122 23.00 1.10 9.93
C ILE A 122 23.70 1.34 11.26
N LYS A 123 23.20 2.27 12.08
CA LYS A 123 23.76 2.63 13.39
C LYS A 123 23.51 1.63 14.52
N GLY A 124 22.87 0.49 14.24
CA GLY A 124 22.57 -0.49 15.29
C GLY A 124 21.32 -0.16 16.11
N ARG A 125 20.33 0.50 15.51
CA ARG A 125 19.07 0.86 16.18
C ARG A 125 17.83 0.40 15.43
N ASP A 126 16.79 0.03 16.18
CA ASP A 126 15.45 -0.22 15.62
C ASP A 126 14.65 1.09 15.44
N SER A 127 13.41 0.98 14.93
CA SER A 127 12.53 2.13 14.70
C SER A 127 12.07 2.87 15.97
N LYS A 128 12.31 2.30 17.17
CA LYS A 128 12.04 2.93 18.47
C LYS A 128 13.30 3.49 19.11
N GLY A 129 14.45 3.37 18.44
CA GLY A 129 15.76 3.78 18.95
C GLY A 129 16.43 2.76 19.86
N ASN A 130 15.87 1.56 20.06
CA ASN A 130 16.51 0.53 20.87
C ASN A 130 17.71 -0.04 20.15
N LEU A 131 18.74 -0.46 20.90
CA LEU A 131 19.90 -1.12 20.33
C LEU A 131 19.51 -2.48 19.73
N ILE A 132 19.97 -2.72 18.51
CA ILE A 132 19.94 -4.03 17.84
C ILE A 132 21.37 -4.47 17.54
N ARG A 133 21.59 -5.78 17.35
CA ARG A 133 22.93 -6.36 17.12
C ARG A 133 23.94 -5.97 18.20
N GLY A 134 23.49 -5.89 19.45
CA GLY A 134 24.33 -5.44 20.57
C GLY A 134 24.83 -3.99 20.46
N GLY A 135 24.18 -3.15 19.63
CA GLY A 135 24.60 -1.78 19.34
C GLY A 135 25.66 -1.65 18.23
N ASN A 136 25.98 -2.75 17.55
CA ASN A 136 26.95 -2.74 16.46
C ASN A 136 26.40 -2.04 15.21
N ASP A 137 27.15 -1.04 14.74
CA ASP A 137 26.95 -0.40 13.46
C ASP A 137 27.42 -1.29 12.30
N ILE A 138 26.96 -0.99 11.09
CA ILE A 138 27.40 -1.65 9.85
C ILE A 138 28.33 -0.71 9.09
N ARG A 139 29.50 -1.21 8.68
CA ARG A 139 30.52 -0.43 7.97
C ARG A 139 30.94 -1.11 6.67
N GLU A 140 31.29 -0.32 5.68
CA GLU A 140 31.91 -0.84 4.47
C GLU A 140 33.19 -1.63 4.82
N GLY A 141 33.36 -2.79 4.19
CA GLY A 141 34.42 -3.73 4.51
C GLY A 141 34.14 -4.65 5.71
N ASP A 142 32.94 -4.63 6.30
CA ASP A 142 32.57 -5.62 7.31
C ASP A 142 32.30 -7.00 6.69
N TRP A 143 32.59 -8.05 7.46
CA TRP A 143 31.97 -9.35 7.26
C TRP A 143 30.56 -9.32 7.85
N VAL A 144 29.55 -9.60 7.03
CA VAL A 144 28.13 -9.50 7.41
C VAL A 144 27.43 -10.85 7.32
N HIS A 145 26.46 -11.05 8.19
CA HIS A 145 25.51 -12.16 8.14
C HIS A 145 24.28 -11.71 7.37
N ILE A 146 23.96 -12.41 6.30
CA ILE A 146 22.80 -12.13 5.46
C ILE A 146 21.82 -13.26 5.61
N TYR A 147 20.55 -12.91 5.63
CA TYR A 147 19.47 -13.87 5.62
C TYR A 147 18.40 -13.46 4.62
N ARG A 148 17.63 -14.45 4.18
CA ARG A 148 16.48 -14.28 3.29
C ARG A 148 15.21 -14.71 4.01
N ALA A 149 14.38 -13.74 4.39
CA ALA A 149 13.14 -14.02 5.14
C ALA A 149 11.96 -14.20 4.17
N GLY A 150 11.53 -15.45 3.98
CA GLY A 150 10.67 -15.81 2.85
C GLY A 150 11.40 -15.56 1.52
N ASP A 151 10.84 -15.94 0.39
CA ASP A 151 11.46 -15.71 -0.93
C ASP A 151 11.61 -14.22 -1.34
N VAL A 152 11.68 -13.29 -0.38
CA VAL A 152 11.68 -11.84 -0.50
C VAL A 152 13.09 -11.27 -0.22
N ILE A 153 13.27 -9.99 -0.50
CA ILE A 153 14.49 -9.16 -0.46
C ILE A 153 15.46 -9.55 0.70
N PRO A 154 16.75 -9.84 0.40
CA PRO A 154 17.78 -10.15 1.40
C PRO A 154 18.06 -9.00 2.37
N LYS A 155 18.43 -9.35 3.61
CA LYS A 155 18.73 -8.41 4.70
C LYS A 155 19.99 -8.82 5.44
N ILE A 156 20.72 -7.85 5.99
CA ILE A 156 21.86 -8.10 6.88
C ILE A 156 21.34 -8.25 8.31
N SER A 157 21.50 -9.41 8.96
CA SER A 157 21.09 -9.62 10.36
C SER A 157 22.12 -9.14 11.35
N ASP A 158 23.41 -9.35 11.07
CA ASP A 158 24.49 -9.04 12.01
C ASP A 158 25.85 -8.81 11.33
N VAL A 159 26.84 -8.33 12.10
CA VAL A 159 28.23 -8.10 11.68
C VAL A 159 29.19 -8.98 12.47
N ASP A 160 30.22 -9.51 11.82
CA ASP A 160 31.28 -10.28 12.47
C ASP A 160 32.38 -9.32 12.97
N ILE A 161 32.17 -8.74 14.16
CA ILE A 161 33.08 -7.75 14.76
C ILE A 161 34.51 -8.28 14.91
N SER A 162 34.69 -9.58 15.12
CA SER A 162 36.01 -10.20 15.25
C SER A 162 36.88 -10.03 14.00
N LYS A 163 36.27 -9.79 12.84
CA LYS A 163 36.93 -9.59 11.55
C LYS A 163 36.96 -8.13 11.10
N ARG A 164 36.44 -7.20 11.90
CA ARG A 164 36.42 -5.78 11.53
C ARG A 164 37.84 -5.23 11.52
N ASN A 165 38.20 -4.56 10.42
CA ASN A 165 39.48 -3.88 10.32
C ASN A 165 39.54 -2.73 11.35
N SER A 166 40.66 -2.60 12.07
CA SER A 166 40.88 -1.54 13.05
C SER A 166 40.82 -0.13 12.46
N THR A 167 41.03 0.03 11.15
CA THR A 167 40.93 1.31 10.44
C THR A 167 39.54 1.59 9.84
N SER A 168 38.56 0.69 10.06
CA SER A 168 37.20 0.82 9.53
C SER A 168 36.48 2.04 10.12
N LYS A 169 35.84 2.84 9.27
CA LYS A 169 35.13 4.07 9.65
C LYS A 169 33.62 3.83 9.69
N PRO A 170 32.89 4.43 10.66
CA PRO A 170 31.43 4.45 10.65
C PRO A 170 30.90 5.00 9.32
N TYR A 171 29.79 4.43 8.83
CA TYR A 171 29.16 4.93 7.62
C TYR A 171 28.56 6.32 7.85
N SER A 172 28.94 7.28 7.01
CA SER A 172 28.39 8.63 7.04
C SER A 172 27.19 8.71 6.11
N PHE A 173 25.98 8.72 6.67
CA PHE A 173 24.77 8.87 5.87
C PHE A 173 24.75 10.26 5.20
N PRO A 174 24.41 10.38 3.91
CA PRO A 174 24.58 11.64 3.21
C PRO A 174 23.54 12.67 3.63
N THR A 175 23.99 13.91 3.80
CA THR A 175 23.16 15.09 4.06
C THR A 175 22.70 15.78 2.77
N LEU A 176 23.24 15.38 1.62
CA LEU A 176 22.86 15.82 0.29
C LEU A 176 22.41 14.62 -0.54
N CYS A 177 21.40 14.83 -1.38
CA CYS A 177 20.88 13.81 -2.27
C CYS A 177 21.94 13.43 -3.31
N PRO A 178 22.31 12.13 -3.48
CA PRO A 178 23.31 11.73 -4.46
C PRO A 178 22.88 11.96 -5.92
N GLU A 179 21.59 12.14 -6.16
CA GLU A 179 21.00 12.26 -7.52
C GLU A 179 20.84 13.71 -7.99
N CYS A 180 20.66 14.66 -7.07
CA CYS A 180 20.38 16.06 -7.42
C CYS A 180 21.06 17.08 -6.51
N ASN A 181 21.86 16.63 -5.55
CA ASN A 181 22.59 17.45 -4.58
C ASN A 181 21.73 18.37 -3.70
N SER A 182 20.40 18.23 -3.73
CA SER A 182 19.50 18.94 -2.81
C SER A 182 19.67 18.41 -1.38
N PRO A 183 19.36 19.20 -0.34
CA PRO A 183 19.41 18.74 1.04
C PRO A 183 18.60 17.46 1.25
N SER A 184 19.13 16.58 2.11
CA SER A 184 18.48 15.38 2.57
C SER A 184 18.18 15.51 4.05
N GLU A 185 16.90 15.57 4.38
CA GLU A 185 16.45 15.88 5.73
C GLU A 185 15.62 14.74 6.30
N ARG A 186 15.81 14.47 7.58
CA ARG A 186 14.96 13.58 8.34
C ARG A 186 14.00 14.43 9.18
N ILE A 187 12.74 14.45 8.79
CA ILE A 187 11.68 15.16 9.52
C ILE A 187 11.46 14.46 10.88
N GLU A 188 11.17 15.23 11.92
CA GLU A 188 10.84 14.69 13.23
C GLU A 188 9.69 13.68 13.13
N GLY A 189 9.85 12.52 13.76
CA GLY A 189 8.91 11.39 13.68
C GLY A 189 9.13 10.43 12.51
N ASP A 190 9.96 10.77 11.51
CA ASP A 190 10.36 9.83 10.45
C ASP A 190 11.67 9.10 10.80
N SER A 191 11.76 7.81 10.45
CA SER A 191 13.01 7.04 10.51
C SER A 191 13.85 7.13 9.24
N VAL A 192 13.35 7.82 8.21
CA VAL A 192 13.92 7.85 6.86
C VAL A 192 14.25 9.29 6.47
N ALA A 193 15.51 9.55 6.14
CA ALA A 193 15.93 10.81 5.54
C ALA A 193 15.45 10.89 4.07
N ARG A 194 15.10 12.09 3.63
CA ARG A 194 14.52 12.32 2.30
C ARG A 194 15.15 13.49 1.58
N CYS A 195 15.36 13.33 0.28
CA CYS A 195 15.69 14.40 -0.64
C CYS A 195 14.53 15.41 -0.73
N ILE A 196 14.81 16.69 -0.45
CA ILE A 196 13.82 17.77 -0.52
C ILE A 196 13.66 18.36 -1.93
N GLY A 197 14.41 17.86 -2.91
CA GLY A 197 14.35 18.34 -4.30
C GLY A 197 13.00 18.12 -4.98
N GLY A 198 12.16 17.22 -4.46
CA GLY A 198 10.85 16.95 -5.05
C GLY A 198 10.96 16.61 -6.54
N ILE A 199 10.12 17.22 -7.38
CA ILE A 199 10.11 16.95 -8.83
C ILE A 199 11.37 17.42 -9.58
N THR A 200 12.20 18.30 -8.99
CA THR A 200 13.46 18.70 -9.63
C THR A 200 14.53 17.62 -9.47
N CYS A 201 14.36 16.68 -8.53
CA CYS A 201 15.23 15.52 -8.39
C CYS A 201 14.92 14.51 -9.52
N PRO A 202 15.88 14.19 -10.40
CA PRO A 202 15.66 13.26 -11.51
C PRO A 202 15.15 11.90 -11.04
N ALA A 203 15.72 11.37 -9.95
CA ALA A 203 15.28 10.09 -9.38
C ALA A 203 13.82 10.13 -8.89
N GLN A 204 13.39 11.20 -8.21
CA GLN A 204 12.00 11.33 -7.79
C GLN A 204 11.05 11.46 -8.98
N ALA A 205 11.44 12.25 -10.00
CA ALA A 205 10.65 12.41 -11.22
C ALA A 205 10.49 11.08 -11.98
N VAL A 206 11.60 10.39 -12.26
CA VAL A 206 11.61 9.08 -12.96
C VAL A 206 10.84 8.02 -12.16
N GLN A 207 11.09 7.90 -10.86
CA GLN A 207 10.39 6.90 -10.04
C GLN A 207 8.90 7.25 -9.83
N GLY A 208 8.54 8.54 -9.84
CA GLY A 208 7.16 9.00 -9.84
C GLY A 208 6.44 8.61 -11.14
N LEU A 209 7.07 8.85 -12.29
CA LEU A 209 6.56 8.43 -13.60
C LEU A 209 6.49 6.90 -13.73
N ALA A 210 7.49 6.17 -13.23
CA ALA A 210 7.48 4.71 -13.18
C ALA A 210 6.34 4.16 -12.33
N HIS A 211 6.06 4.80 -11.19
CA HIS A 211 4.88 4.48 -10.38
C HIS A 211 3.58 4.74 -11.13
N PHE A 212 3.48 5.89 -11.81
CA PHE A 212 2.30 6.31 -12.58
C PHE A 212 1.87 5.25 -13.61
N VAL A 213 2.84 4.67 -14.34
CA VAL A 213 2.60 3.67 -15.39
C VAL A 213 2.51 2.23 -14.88
N SER A 214 2.79 2.01 -13.59
CA SER A 214 2.83 0.67 -13.00
C SER A 214 1.48 -0.06 -13.03
N ARG A 215 1.51 -1.39 -12.90
CA ARG A 215 0.33 -2.27 -12.93
C ARG A 215 -0.76 -1.90 -11.91
N GLY A 216 -0.36 -1.38 -10.74
CA GLY A 216 -1.31 -0.95 -9.71
C GLY A 216 -1.98 0.39 -10.03
N ALA A 217 -1.38 1.18 -10.92
CA ALA A 217 -1.80 2.53 -11.30
C ALA A 217 -2.47 2.53 -12.69
N PHE A 218 -1.86 3.13 -13.71
CA PHE A 218 -2.45 3.16 -15.07
C PHE A 218 -2.27 1.84 -15.84
N ASP A 219 -1.29 1.00 -15.47
CA ASP A 219 -1.01 -0.28 -16.14
C ASP A 219 -0.81 -0.10 -17.66
N ILE A 220 0.16 0.75 -18.03
CA ILE A 220 0.46 1.04 -19.44
C ILE A 220 1.47 0.00 -19.94
N GLU A 221 0.97 -0.98 -20.68
CA GLU A 221 1.81 -2.03 -21.28
C GLU A 221 2.84 -1.43 -22.25
N GLY A 222 4.08 -1.90 -22.16
CA GLY A 222 5.20 -1.42 -22.99
C GLY A 222 5.88 -0.15 -22.46
N LEU A 223 5.37 0.48 -21.40
CA LEU A 223 5.98 1.64 -20.76
C LEU A 223 6.52 1.29 -19.36
N GLY A 224 7.63 0.56 -19.31
CA GLY A 224 8.29 0.18 -18.05
C GLY A 224 9.34 1.18 -17.57
N ASN A 225 9.98 0.88 -16.43
CA ASN A 225 11.01 1.74 -15.82
C ASN A 225 12.10 2.16 -16.82
N ARG A 226 12.60 1.22 -17.63
CA ARG A 226 13.64 1.50 -18.63
C ARG A 226 13.16 2.50 -19.69
N GLN A 227 11.92 2.38 -20.17
CA GLN A 227 11.36 3.30 -21.16
C GLN A 227 11.10 4.68 -20.55
N ILE A 228 10.61 4.73 -19.30
CA ILE A 228 10.43 6.01 -18.58
C ILE A 228 11.76 6.73 -18.38
N GLU A 229 12.81 6.02 -17.94
CA GLU A 229 14.14 6.59 -17.77
C GLU A 229 14.68 7.12 -19.10
N GLN A 230 14.61 6.33 -20.18
CA GLN A 230 15.00 6.76 -21.52
C GLN A 230 14.23 7.99 -22.00
N PHE A 231 12.89 8.00 -21.87
CA PHE A 231 12.08 9.14 -22.32
C PHE A 231 12.28 10.38 -21.45
N TYR A 232 12.58 10.20 -20.17
CA TYR A 232 12.93 11.30 -19.28
C TYR A 232 14.27 11.92 -19.66
N GLU A 233 15.30 11.12 -19.90
CA GLU A 233 16.63 11.61 -20.35
C GLU A 233 16.53 12.39 -21.66
N LEU A 234 15.71 11.92 -22.59
CA LEU A 234 15.44 12.60 -23.86
C LEU A 234 14.60 13.87 -23.72
N GLY A 235 14.02 14.12 -22.54
CA GLY A 235 13.09 15.20 -22.29
C GLY A 235 11.73 15.01 -22.98
N TRP A 236 11.41 13.80 -23.43
CA TRP A 236 10.13 13.47 -24.06
C TRP A 236 9.00 13.38 -23.04
N VAL A 237 9.32 12.92 -21.82
CA VAL A 237 8.39 12.83 -20.69
C VAL A 237 9.04 13.47 -19.47
N LYS A 238 8.49 14.60 -18.99
CA LYS A 238 8.91 15.25 -17.73
C LYS A 238 7.81 15.26 -16.68
N GLU A 239 6.56 15.17 -17.11
CA GLU A 239 5.39 15.05 -16.25
C GLU A 239 4.37 14.03 -16.80
N PRO A 240 3.39 13.56 -15.99
CA PRO A 240 2.43 12.55 -16.43
C PRO A 240 1.65 12.91 -17.71
N SER A 241 1.30 14.19 -17.90
CA SER A 241 0.55 14.64 -19.08
C SER A 241 1.33 14.44 -20.40
N ASP A 242 2.67 14.46 -20.35
CA ASP A 242 3.50 14.24 -21.53
C ASP A 242 3.33 12.84 -22.11
N ILE A 243 3.03 11.84 -21.26
CA ILE A 243 2.81 10.45 -21.69
C ILE A 243 1.67 10.39 -22.71
N PHE A 244 0.55 11.04 -22.40
CA PHE A 244 -0.62 11.13 -23.28
C PHE A 244 -0.38 12.00 -24.53
N LYS A 245 0.68 12.80 -24.54
CA LYS A 245 1.09 13.63 -25.68
C LYS A 245 2.16 12.96 -26.54
N LEU A 246 2.68 11.78 -26.17
CA LEU A 246 3.76 11.10 -26.89
C LEU A 246 3.38 10.81 -28.35
N LYS A 247 2.16 10.32 -28.61
CA LYS A 247 1.70 10.05 -29.98
C LYS A 247 1.69 11.32 -30.81
N LEU A 248 1.07 12.38 -30.29
CA LEU A 248 1.00 13.68 -30.95
C LEU A 248 2.39 14.23 -31.31
N ARG A 249 3.37 14.07 -30.42
CA ARG A 249 4.73 14.62 -30.60
C ARG A 249 5.65 13.73 -31.45
N TYR A 250 5.51 12.40 -31.37
CA TYR A 250 6.53 11.46 -31.84
C TYR A 250 6.00 10.33 -32.74
N GLU A 251 4.74 10.40 -33.19
CA GLU A 251 4.23 9.51 -34.25
C GLU A 251 4.75 9.91 -35.64
N ASN A 252 5.00 11.21 -35.87
CA ASN A 252 5.42 11.80 -37.13
C ASN A 252 6.69 12.67 -36.97
N GLY A 253 7.32 13.07 -38.07
CA GLY A 253 8.52 13.93 -38.08
C GLY A 253 9.85 13.17 -38.12
N ILE A 254 10.95 13.82 -37.72
CA ILE A 254 12.29 13.20 -37.73
C ILE A 254 12.51 12.38 -36.45
N GLN A 255 11.99 12.85 -35.32
CA GLN A 255 12.15 12.25 -34.00
C GLN A 255 11.11 11.15 -33.71
N ARG A 256 10.69 10.38 -34.72
CA ARG A 256 9.66 9.35 -34.54
C ARG A 256 10.14 8.27 -33.58
N LEU A 257 9.25 7.81 -32.70
CA LEU A 257 9.59 6.74 -31.76
C LEU A 257 10.07 5.47 -32.49
N GLU A 258 9.46 5.14 -33.62
CA GLU A 258 9.83 3.94 -34.41
C GLU A 258 11.26 3.96 -34.97
N ASN A 259 11.90 5.12 -35.04
CA ASN A 259 13.26 5.28 -35.56
C ASN A 259 14.34 5.15 -34.46
N ARG A 260 13.96 4.86 -33.22
CA ARG A 260 14.89 4.80 -32.08
C ARG A 260 15.38 3.37 -31.82
N ASP A 261 16.58 3.27 -31.25
CA ASP A 261 17.14 1.99 -30.82
C ASP A 261 16.21 1.26 -29.85
N GLY A 262 15.92 0.00 -30.16
CA GLY A 262 14.98 -0.84 -29.40
C GLY A 262 13.51 -0.64 -29.77
N TRP A 263 13.20 0.26 -30.72
CA TRP A 263 11.85 0.51 -31.22
C TRP A 263 11.71 0.12 -32.69
N GLY A 264 10.48 -0.19 -33.07
CA GLY A 264 10.07 -0.36 -34.45
C GLY A 264 8.61 0.03 -34.59
N LYS A 265 8.11 0.12 -35.83
CA LYS A 265 6.75 0.60 -36.12
C LYS A 265 5.67 -0.09 -35.29
N LYS A 266 5.76 -1.41 -35.15
CA LYS A 266 4.78 -2.20 -34.37
C LYS A 266 4.83 -1.88 -32.87
N SER A 267 6.02 -1.83 -32.27
CA SER A 267 6.15 -1.57 -30.82
C SER A 267 5.78 -0.13 -30.46
N ALA A 268 6.12 0.84 -31.32
CA ALA A 268 5.71 2.23 -31.15
C ALA A 268 4.17 2.37 -31.20
N ASN A 269 3.51 1.77 -32.19
CA ASN A 269 2.05 1.78 -32.30
C ASN A 269 1.38 1.07 -31.12
N ASN A 270 1.94 -0.06 -30.66
CA ASN A 270 1.43 -0.75 -29.48
C ASN A 270 1.49 0.14 -28.23
N LEU A 271 2.61 0.85 -28.01
CA LEU A 271 2.71 1.79 -26.90
C LEU A 271 1.67 2.91 -27.01
N PHE A 272 1.52 3.53 -28.18
CA PHE A 272 0.54 4.61 -28.36
C PHE A 272 -0.88 4.11 -28.10
N ASN A 273 -1.24 2.92 -28.59
CA ASN A 273 -2.55 2.32 -28.33
C ASN A 273 -2.74 1.99 -26.85
N ALA A 274 -1.70 1.51 -26.16
CA ALA A 274 -1.75 1.23 -24.73
C ALA A 274 -1.96 2.51 -23.90
N ILE A 275 -1.34 3.63 -24.29
CA ILE A 275 -1.54 4.94 -23.65
C ILE A 275 -2.98 5.44 -23.89
N GLU A 276 -3.44 5.42 -25.14
CA GLU A 276 -4.79 5.88 -25.50
C GLU A 276 -5.89 5.09 -24.77
N ALA A 277 -5.70 3.77 -24.62
CA ALA A 277 -6.62 2.91 -23.88
C ALA A 277 -6.77 3.28 -22.39
N LYS A 278 -5.86 4.10 -21.84
CA LYS A 278 -5.88 4.54 -20.44
C LYS A 278 -6.25 6.00 -20.27
N ARG A 279 -6.72 6.69 -21.32
CA ARG A 279 -7.30 8.04 -21.19
C ARG A 279 -8.55 8.04 -20.32
N LYS A 280 -9.35 6.98 -20.43
CA LYS A 280 -10.49 6.74 -19.55
C LYS A 280 -10.03 5.95 -18.33
N ILE A 281 -10.19 6.51 -17.13
CA ILE A 281 -9.64 5.92 -15.91
C ILE A 281 -10.51 6.19 -14.68
N PRO A 282 -10.69 5.23 -13.76
CA PRO A 282 -11.33 5.46 -12.47
C PRO A 282 -10.58 6.48 -11.59
N LEU A 283 -11.34 7.32 -10.87
CA LEU A 283 -10.78 8.34 -9.96
C LEU A 283 -9.80 7.76 -8.92
N ASN A 284 -10.11 6.61 -8.32
CA ASN A 284 -9.21 5.95 -7.36
C ASN A 284 -7.84 5.59 -7.97
N LYS A 285 -7.82 5.09 -9.22
CA LYS A 285 -6.58 4.72 -9.92
C LYS A 285 -5.78 5.96 -10.30
N MET A 286 -6.45 7.02 -10.76
CA MET A 286 -5.82 8.32 -11.02
C MET A 286 -5.15 8.89 -9.75
N LEU A 287 -5.88 8.94 -8.62
CA LEU A 287 -5.34 9.46 -7.35
C LEU A 287 -4.16 8.64 -6.83
N TYR A 288 -4.23 7.31 -6.94
CA TYR A 288 -3.12 6.44 -6.58
C TYR A 288 -1.90 6.68 -7.47
N ALA A 289 -2.10 6.89 -8.77
CA ALA A 289 -1.03 7.12 -9.74
C ALA A 289 -0.27 8.43 -9.52
N LEU A 290 -0.91 9.47 -8.97
CA LEU A 290 -0.25 10.74 -8.62
C LEU A 290 0.91 10.55 -7.62
N GLY A 291 0.97 9.42 -6.92
CA GLY A 291 2.09 9.10 -6.03
C GLY A 291 2.19 10.03 -4.82
N ILE A 292 1.08 10.67 -4.44
CA ILE A 292 1.01 11.59 -3.30
C ILE A 292 1.40 10.83 -2.03
N ARG A 293 2.31 11.41 -1.24
CA ARG A 293 2.77 10.83 0.03
C ARG A 293 1.56 10.53 0.94
N HIS A 294 1.58 9.40 1.63
CA HIS A 294 0.47 8.90 2.47
C HIS A 294 -0.82 8.50 1.74
N VAL A 295 -0.95 8.74 0.43
CA VAL A 295 -2.08 8.29 -0.37
C VAL A 295 -1.73 6.97 -1.06
N GLY A 296 -2.02 5.86 -0.37
CA GLY A 296 -1.93 4.51 -0.95
C GLY A 296 -3.21 4.11 -1.70
N GLU A 297 -3.24 2.91 -2.27
CA GLU A 297 -4.38 2.41 -3.06
C GLU A 297 -5.69 2.41 -2.26
N ASN A 298 -5.65 1.96 -1.00
CA ASN A 298 -6.81 1.98 -0.11
C ASN A 298 -7.31 3.41 0.16
N SER A 299 -6.40 4.33 0.48
CA SER A 299 -6.77 5.72 0.77
C SER A 299 -7.32 6.42 -0.48
N ALA A 300 -6.73 6.16 -1.66
CA ALA A 300 -7.23 6.65 -2.92
C ALA A 300 -8.65 6.13 -3.21
N SER A 301 -8.93 4.85 -2.90
CA SER A 301 -10.29 4.30 -3.00
C SER A 301 -11.26 4.94 -2.01
N LEU A 302 -10.85 5.17 -0.76
CA LEU A 302 -11.70 5.85 0.24
C LEU A 302 -12.06 7.27 -0.19
N LEU A 303 -11.07 8.04 -0.68
CA LEU A 303 -11.28 9.39 -1.19
C LEU A 303 -12.19 9.39 -2.42
N SER A 304 -11.95 8.46 -3.35
CA SER A 304 -12.77 8.30 -4.56
C SER A 304 -14.23 7.99 -4.21
N LYS A 305 -14.50 7.03 -3.32
CA LYS A 305 -15.85 6.69 -2.82
C LYS A 305 -16.54 7.88 -2.16
N HIS A 306 -15.80 8.62 -1.33
CA HIS A 306 -16.36 9.74 -0.59
C HIS A 306 -16.75 10.90 -1.52
N TYR A 307 -15.84 11.32 -2.40
CA TYR A 307 -16.03 12.50 -3.24
C TYR A 307 -16.73 12.21 -4.59
N LYS A 308 -16.74 10.94 -5.02
CA LYS A 308 -17.39 10.38 -6.22
C LYS A 308 -16.84 10.85 -7.56
N SER A 309 -16.45 12.12 -7.67
CA SER A 309 -15.94 12.74 -8.89
C SER A 309 -14.71 13.60 -8.58
N PHE A 310 -13.85 13.79 -9.58
CA PHE A 310 -12.66 14.64 -9.45
C PHE A 310 -13.01 16.08 -9.08
N ASP A 311 -14.05 16.69 -9.69
CA ASP A 311 -14.43 18.07 -9.41
C ASP A 311 -14.85 18.30 -7.95
N ASN A 312 -15.63 17.38 -7.38
CA ASN A 312 -16.02 17.44 -5.97
C ASN A 312 -14.81 17.34 -5.03
N LEU A 313 -13.86 16.44 -5.35
CA LEU A 313 -12.61 16.33 -4.60
C LEU A 313 -11.83 17.64 -4.69
N ARG A 314 -11.59 18.13 -5.92
CA ARG A 314 -10.84 19.34 -6.21
C ARG A 314 -11.39 20.55 -5.43
N LYS A 315 -12.69 20.79 -5.54
CA LYS A 315 -13.39 21.87 -4.82
C LYS A 315 -13.27 21.71 -3.31
N SER A 316 -13.42 20.48 -2.79
CA SER A 316 -13.32 20.23 -1.36
C SER A 316 -11.91 20.46 -0.82
N MET A 317 -10.86 20.17 -1.60
CA MET A 317 -9.49 20.47 -1.21
C MET A 317 -9.22 21.99 -1.23
N ASP A 318 -9.71 22.69 -2.24
CA ASP A 318 -9.60 24.16 -2.35
C ASP A 318 -10.26 24.86 -1.14
N GLU A 319 -11.45 24.40 -0.75
CA GLU A 319 -12.18 24.90 0.43
C GLU A 319 -11.57 24.44 1.78
N ALA A 320 -10.71 23.42 1.79
CA ALA A 320 -10.04 22.92 3.00
C ALA A 320 -8.65 23.55 3.23
N LYS A 321 -8.22 24.50 2.40
CA LYS A 321 -6.88 25.11 2.39
C LYS A 321 -6.40 25.61 3.76
N ASN A 322 -7.30 26.17 4.56
CA ASN A 322 -6.96 26.73 5.89
C ASN A 322 -6.82 25.66 6.98
N MET A 323 -7.19 24.41 6.70
CA MET A 323 -7.09 23.27 7.62
C MET A 323 -7.83 23.42 8.96
N GLU A 324 -8.85 24.27 9.01
CA GLU A 324 -9.66 24.52 10.21
C GLU A 324 -11.17 24.47 9.91
N ASP A 325 -11.54 24.64 8.65
CA ASP A 325 -12.91 24.83 8.22
C ASP A 325 -13.76 23.54 8.19
N LYS A 326 -15.04 23.69 7.87
CA LYS A 326 -15.99 22.57 7.73
C LYS A 326 -15.49 21.48 6.78
N LYS A 327 -14.83 21.86 5.67
CA LYS A 327 -14.31 20.92 4.68
C LYS A 327 -13.09 20.16 5.16
N TRP A 328 -12.27 20.78 6.00
CA TRP A 328 -11.21 20.10 6.72
C TRP A 328 -11.78 19.03 7.67
N SER A 329 -12.79 19.38 8.45
CA SER A 329 -13.47 18.44 9.35
C SER A 329 -14.16 17.30 8.60
N GLU A 330 -14.73 17.57 7.42
CA GLU A 330 -15.31 16.55 6.52
C GLU A 330 -14.25 15.55 6.06
N LEU A 331 -13.09 16.03 5.60
CA LEU A 331 -11.96 15.19 5.19
C LEU A 331 -11.45 14.29 6.34
N LEU A 332 -11.33 14.84 7.55
CA LEU A 332 -10.93 14.07 8.74
C LEU A 332 -12.01 13.08 9.22
N SER A 333 -13.26 13.23 8.78
CA SER A 333 -14.34 12.32 9.16
C SER A 333 -14.36 11.01 8.38
N ILE A 334 -13.58 10.92 7.30
CA ILE A 334 -13.44 9.71 6.48
C ILE A 334 -12.67 8.65 7.27
N ASP A 335 -13.30 7.51 7.56
CA ASP A 335 -12.66 6.42 8.29
C ASP A 335 -11.45 5.88 7.51
N GLY A 336 -10.28 5.93 8.13
CA GLY A 336 -9.00 5.62 7.48
C GLY A 336 -8.22 6.83 6.92
N VAL A 337 -8.77 8.05 7.01
CA VAL A 337 -8.05 9.30 6.72
C VAL A 337 -7.61 9.96 8.02
N GLY A 338 -6.31 9.94 8.29
CA GLY A 338 -5.70 10.65 9.41
C GLY A 338 -5.22 12.06 9.03
N GLU A 339 -4.90 12.86 10.05
CA GLU A 339 -4.47 14.25 9.89
C GLU A 339 -3.28 14.43 8.94
N ILE A 340 -2.27 13.55 9.01
CA ILE A 340 -1.09 13.61 8.14
C ILE A 340 -1.48 13.47 6.66
N LEU A 341 -2.36 12.52 6.34
CA LEU A 341 -2.84 12.32 4.98
C LEU A 341 -3.66 13.53 4.53
N ALA A 342 -4.59 13.99 5.38
CA ALA A 342 -5.45 15.13 5.10
C ALA A 342 -4.64 16.41 4.81
N LYS A 343 -3.61 16.73 5.62
CA LYS A 343 -2.74 17.87 5.38
C LYS A 343 -2.01 17.72 4.05
N THR A 344 -1.46 16.54 3.79
CA THR A 344 -0.67 16.27 2.59
C THR A 344 -1.51 16.47 1.33
N ILE A 345 -2.72 15.90 1.26
CA ILE A 345 -3.55 16.02 0.06
C ILE A 345 -4.01 17.47 -0.17
N VAL A 346 -4.41 18.19 0.88
CA VAL A 346 -4.77 19.62 0.76
C VAL A 346 -3.58 20.43 0.27
N GLN A 347 -2.39 20.23 0.86
CA GLN A 347 -1.17 20.91 0.42
C GLN A 347 -0.86 20.66 -1.06
N VAL A 348 -1.03 19.42 -1.54
CA VAL A 348 -0.79 19.10 -2.95
C VAL A 348 -1.77 19.82 -3.88
N PHE A 349 -3.05 19.80 -3.57
CA PHE A 349 -4.07 20.45 -4.40
C PHE A 349 -4.00 21.98 -4.36
N CYS A 350 -3.50 22.56 -3.26
CA CYS A 350 -3.38 24.00 -3.08
C CYS A 350 -2.00 24.57 -3.45
N ASN A 351 -1.00 23.73 -3.70
CA ASN A 351 0.31 24.16 -4.18
C ASN A 351 0.23 24.47 -5.69
N PRO A 352 0.55 25.71 -6.15
CA PRO A 352 0.36 26.10 -7.55
C PRO A 352 1.10 25.24 -8.57
N SER A 353 2.33 24.80 -8.28
CA SER A 353 3.11 24.01 -9.25
C SER A 353 2.60 22.57 -9.35
N GLN A 354 2.24 21.97 -8.21
CA GLN A 354 1.66 20.63 -8.18
C GLN A 354 0.25 20.60 -8.77
N ARG A 355 -0.56 21.62 -8.46
CA ARG A 355 -1.90 21.80 -9.03
C ARG A 355 -1.86 21.89 -10.55
N LYS A 356 -0.91 22.66 -11.11
CA LYS A 356 -0.72 22.74 -12.56
C LYS A 356 -0.43 21.39 -13.21
N ILE A 357 0.41 20.55 -12.58
CA ILE A 357 0.71 19.20 -13.10
C ILE A 357 -0.55 18.32 -13.07
N ILE A 358 -1.34 18.42 -12.00
CA ILE A 358 -2.61 17.69 -11.86
C ILE A 358 -3.60 18.15 -12.94
N ASP A 359 -3.79 19.46 -13.10
CA ASP A 359 -4.72 20.02 -14.09
C ASP A 359 -4.29 19.64 -15.52
N ASN A 360 -2.99 19.77 -15.85
CA ASN A 360 -2.45 19.33 -17.15
C ASN A 360 -2.72 17.84 -17.44
N LEU A 361 -2.67 16.98 -16.42
CA LEU A 361 -2.99 15.57 -16.56
C LEU A 361 -4.49 15.35 -16.74
N VAL A 362 -5.31 16.01 -15.92
CA VAL A 362 -6.79 15.89 -15.97
C VAL A 362 -7.31 16.32 -17.34
N ASP A 363 -6.71 17.34 -17.96
CA ASP A 363 -7.06 17.79 -19.31
C ASP A 363 -6.85 16.72 -20.40
N GLU A 364 -6.01 15.71 -20.15
CA GLU A 364 -5.74 14.59 -21.07
C GLU A 364 -6.63 13.36 -20.81
N LEU A 365 -7.46 13.38 -19.76
CA LEU A 365 -8.17 12.22 -19.23
C LEU A 365 -9.70 12.39 -19.20
N GLU A 366 -10.39 11.26 -19.35
CA GLU A 366 -11.80 11.10 -18.98
C GLU A 366 -11.85 10.35 -17.63
N ILE A 367 -12.05 11.09 -16.54
CA ILE A 367 -12.05 10.49 -15.19
C ILE A 367 -13.44 9.94 -14.88
N GLU A 368 -13.53 8.62 -14.75
CA GLU A 368 -14.76 7.95 -14.37
C GLU A 368 -15.09 8.26 -12.91
N SER A 369 -16.30 8.78 -12.71
CA SER A 369 -16.87 8.92 -11.38
C SER A 369 -17.27 7.56 -10.83
N GLU A 370 -17.07 7.34 -9.54
CA GLU A 370 -17.67 6.19 -8.87
C GLU A 370 -19.19 6.43 -8.78
N LEU A 371 -19.92 5.98 -9.79
CA LEU A 371 -21.35 5.74 -9.68
C LEU A 371 -21.51 4.54 -8.75
N ASN A 372 -22.21 4.72 -7.64
CA ASN A 372 -22.54 3.64 -6.73
C ASN A 372 -23.25 2.53 -7.52
N VAL A 373 -22.54 1.44 -7.83
CA VAL A 373 -23.14 0.20 -8.27
C VAL A 373 -23.73 -0.45 -7.02
N LEU A 374 -24.99 -0.12 -6.80
CA LEU A 374 -26.12 -0.92 -6.30
C LEU A 374 -27.05 0.02 -5.54
N VAL A 375 -28.03 0.55 -6.26
CA VAL A 375 -29.33 0.85 -5.68
C VAL A 375 -29.87 -0.50 -5.18
N SER A 376 -29.60 -0.83 -3.93
CA SER A 376 -30.51 -1.70 -3.19
C SER A 376 -31.63 -0.79 -2.71
N ASP A 377 -32.89 -1.12 -3.01
CA ASP A 377 -34.08 -0.60 -2.31
C ASP A 377 -34.03 -1.04 -0.83
N SER A 378 -32.97 -0.67 -0.11
CA SER A 378 -32.80 -0.96 1.30
C SER A 378 -33.41 0.19 2.09
N ALA A 379 -33.97 -0.12 3.26
CA ALA A 379 -34.54 0.87 4.16
C ALA A 379 -33.49 1.89 4.69
N VAL A 380 -32.21 1.65 4.43
CA VAL A 380 -31.08 2.43 4.94
C VAL A 380 -30.30 3.15 3.84
N ASP A 381 -30.73 3.08 2.58
CA ASP A 381 -30.05 3.76 1.47
C ASP A 381 -30.04 5.28 1.66
N GLY A 382 -28.87 5.89 1.49
CA GLY A 382 -28.63 7.32 1.67
C GLY A 382 -28.69 7.84 3.12
N LYS A 383 -29.04 6.98 4.09
CA LYS A 383 -29.21 7.33 5.51
C LYS A 383 -27.87 7.44 6.23
N VAL A 384 -27.74 8.41 7.14
CA VAL A 384 -26.53 8.58 7.96
C VAL A 384 -26.63 7.75 9.23
N VAL A 385 -25.71 6.81 9.40
CA VAL A 385 -25.73 5.80 10.46
C VAL A 385 -24.49 5.93 11.36
N VAL A 386 -24.67 5.95 12.68
CA VAL A 386 -23.57 5.98 13.66
C VAL A 386 -23.63 4.77 14.56
N PHE A 387 -22.54 4.02 14.66
CA PHE A 387 -22.43 2.91 15.60
C PHE A 387 -21.73 3.34 16.90
N THR A 388 -22.34 3.04 18.04
CA THR A 388 -21.82 3.35 19.38
C THR A 388 -22.04 2.18 20.35
N GLY A 389 -21.24 2.12 21.42
CA GLY A 389 -21.19 0.95 22.31
C GLY A 389 -20.54 -0.30 21.68
N SER A 390 -20.43 -1.36 22.47
CA SER A 390 -20.01 -2.68 21.99
C SER A 390 -21.17 -3.36 21.28
N LEU A 391 -20.93 -3.99 20.14
CA LEU A 391 -21.92 -4.81 19.43
C LEU A 391 -21.69 -6.28 19.79
N GLU A 392 -22.75 -7.01 20.11
CA GLU A 392 -22.74 -8.38 20.62
C GLU A 392 -22.80 -9.45 19.52
N ARG A 393 -23.47 -9.16 18.39
CA ARG A 393 -23.71 -10.12 17.30
C ARG A 393 -22.70 -9.98 16.16
N MET A 394 -22.13 -8.80 15.98
CA MET A 394 -21.08 -8.52 15.00
C MET A 394 -20.05 -7.52 15.52
N THR A 395 -18.89 -7.44 14.88
CA THR A 395 -17.94 -6.36 15.20
C THR A 395 -18.42 -5.02 14.65
N ARG A 396 -18.01 -3.92 15.28
CA ARG A 396 -18.33 -2.57 14.75
C ARG A 396 -17.86 -2.40 13.30
N SER A 397 -16.72 -2.99 12.94
CA SER A 397 -16.23 -2.97 11.56
C SER A 397 -17.14 -3.74 10.60
N GLU A 398 -17.64 -4.90 10.99
CA GLU A 398 -18.65 -5.66 10.21
C GLU A 398 -19.94 -4.86 10.02
N ALA A 399 -20.41 -4.22 11.09
CA ALA A 399 -21.63 -3.41 11.05
C ALA A 399 -21.50 -2.23 10.07
N LYS A 400 -20.34 -1.57 10.05
CA LYS A 400 -20.04 -0.49 9.10
C LYS A 400 -20.02 -0.99 7.66
N ILE A 401 -19.29 -2.07 7.40
CA ILE A 401 -19.20 -2.67 6.05
C ILE A 401 -20.58 -3.10 5.56
N SER A 402 -21.39 -3.71 6.44
CA SER A 402 -22.76 -4.10 6.12
C SER A 402 -23.62 -2.87 5.82
N ALA A 403 -23.57 -1.83 6.64
CA ALA A 403 -24.30 -0.59 6.42
C ALA A 403 -23.95 0.05 5.06
N GLU A 404 -22.66 0.16 4.76
CA GLU A 404 -22.16 0.71 3.50
C GLU A 404 -22.57 -0.14 2.30
N LYS A 405 -22.57 -1.47 2.44
CA LYS A 405 -23.04 -2.40 1.41
C LYS A 405 -24.52 -2.17 1.05
N TYR A 406 -25.35 -1.76 2.01
CA TYR A 406 -26.76 -1.45 1.80
C TYR A 406 -27.03 0.04 1.52
N GLY A 407 -26.00 0.84 1.21
CA GLY A 407 -26.15 2.24 0.77
C GLY A 407 -26.18 3.28 1.90
N ALA A 408 -26.01 2.87 3.16
CA ALA A 408 -25.95 3.81 4.28
C ALA A 408 -24.60 4.52 4.35
N LYS A 409 -24.62 5.78 4.80
CA LYS A 409 -23.43 6.59 5.08
C LYS A 409 -23.04 6.45 6.54
N VAL A 410 -21.93 5.78 6.81
CA VAL A 410 -21.44 5.61 8.18
C VAL A 410 -20.72 6.87 8.66
N SER A 411 -21.10 7.39 9.83
CA SER A 411 -20.43 8.51 10.49
C SER A 411 -19.82 8.11 11.84
N GLY A 412 -18.69 8.72 12.19
CA GLY A 412 -18.06 8.58 13.50
C GLY A 412 -18.71 9.45 14.60
N SER A 413 -19.51 10.44 14.24
CA SER A 413 -20.09 11.43 15.16
C SER A 413 -21.59 11.61 14.95
N VAL A 414 -22.31 11.91 16.05
CA VAL A 414 -23.74 12.19 16.04
C VAL A 414 -23.99 13.67 15.81
N SER A 415 -24.84 13.99 14.84
CA SER A 415 -25.26 15.34 14.45
C SER A 415 -26.74 15.39 14.13
N LYS A 416 -27.31 16.59 13.89
CA LYS A 416 -28.71 16.74 13.42
C LYS A 416 -28.99 16.07 12.07
N LYS A 417 -27.95 15.69 11.31
CA LYS A 417 -28.06 14.97 10.03
C LYS A 417 -27.97 13.46 10.18
N THR A 418 -27.75 12.95 11.39
CA THR A 418 -27.73 11.52 11.64
C THR A 418 -29.16 10.99 11.62
N ASP A 419 -29.43 9.96 10.83
CA ASP A 419 -30.75 9.32 10.76
C ASP A 419 -30.89 8.25 11.84
N PHE A 420 -29.84 7.43 12.02
CA PHE A 420 -29.83 6.31 12.96
C PHE A 420 -28.57 6.29 13.83
N VAL A 421 -28.75 6.00 15.12
CA VAL A 421 -27.66 5.65 16.03
C VAL A 421 -27.88 4.23 16.53
N ILE A 422 -26.99 3.30 16.17
CA ILE A 422 -27.05 1.93 16.66
C ILE A 422 -26.26 1.89 17.96
N ALA A 423 -26.97 1.68 19.06
CA ALA A 423 -26.43 1.66 20.41
C ALA A 423 -26.40 0.22 20.94
N GLY A 424 -25.20 -0.29 21.17
CA GLY A 424 -24.99 -1.51 21.95
C GLY A 424 -24.53 -1.19 23.39
N PRO A 425 -24.32 -2.21 24.24
CA PRO A 425 -23.87 -2.02 25.61
C PRO A 425 -22.68 -1.06 25.74
N GLY A 426 -22.81 -0.06 26.62
CA GLY A 426 -21.77 0.95 26.87
C GLY A 426 -21.77 2.16 25.90
N ALA A 427 -22.84 2.39 25.14
CA ALA A 427 -23.01 3.50 24.20
C ALA A 427 -23.12 4.93 24.80
N GLY A 428 -22.56 5.19 25.98
CA GLY A 428 -23.01 6.30 26.84
C GLY A 428 -23.00 7.73 26.29
N SER A 429 -21.97 8.21 25.60
CA SER A 429 -21.87 9.66 25.23
C SER A 429 -22.55 9.99 23.89
N LYS A 430 -22.54 9.08 22.93
CA LYS A 430 -23.16 9.28 21.61
C LYS A 430 -24.65 8.96 21.62
N GLU A 431 -25.09 8.02 22.44
CA GLU A 431 -26.50 7.73 22.65
C GLU A 431 -27.24 8.91 23.29
N ARG A 432 -26.68 9.49 24.36
CA ARG A 432 -27.21 10.73 24.95
C ARG A 432 -27.31 11.87 23.94
N LYS A 433 -26.24 12.09 23.17
CA LYS A 433 -26.23 13.11 22.12
C LYS A 433 -27.27 12.84 21.01
N ALA A 434 -27.59 11.57 20.73
CA ALA A 434 -28.64 11.21 19.78
C ALA A 434 -30.02 11.56 20.30
N ILE A 435 -30.29 11.23 21.57
CA ILE A 435 -31.55 11.54 22.26
C ILE A 435 -31.77 13.07 22.32
N GLU A 436 -30.74 13.84 22.70
CA GLU A 436 -30.80 15.31 22.73
C GLU A 436 -31.10 15.95 21.37
N LEU A 437 -30.61 15.33 20.28
CA LEU A 437 -30.79 15.83 18.92
C LEU A 437 -32.03 15.27 18.23
N GLY A 438 -32.83 14.43 18.90
CA GLY A 438 -34.03 13.80 18.35
C GLY A 438 -33.73 12.74 17.26
N VAL A 439 -32.52 12.18 17.27
CA VAL A 439 -32.08 11.17 16.31
C VAL A 439 -32.57 9.79 16.75
N LYS A 440 -33.04 8.96 15.81
CA LYS A 440 -33.57 7.62 16.12
C LYS A 440 -32.45 6.69 16.60
N VAL A 441 -32.58 6.19 17.83
CA VAL A 441 -31.66 5.20 18.40
C VAL A 441 -32.25 3.80 18.16
N LEU A 442 -31.43 2.88 17.63
CA LEU A 442 -31.78 1.49 17.38
C LEU A 442 -30.86 0.57 18.19
N SER A 443 -31.39 -0.54 18.67
CA SER A 443 -30.58 -1.66 19.16
C SER A 443 -29.91 -2.40 17.99
N GLU A 444 -28.91 -3.22 18.29
CA GLU A 444 -28.24 -4.06 17.29
C GLU A 444 -29.23 -5.04 16.61
N THR A 445 -30.21 -5.55 17.34
CA THR A 445 -31.23 -6.45 16.80
C THR A 445 -32.17 -5.71 15.83
N GLU A 446 -32.64 -4.52 16.19
CA GLU A 446 -33.48 -3.70 15.31
C GLU A 446 -32.73 -3.24 14.06
N TRP A 447 -31.43 -2.97 14.18
CA TRP A 447 -30.58 -2.68 13.02
C TRP A 447 -30.51 -3.86 12.06
N LEU A 448 -30.30 -5.07 12.59
CA LEU A 448 -30.26 -6.29 11.80
C LEU A 448 -31.59 -6.56 11.10
N ASP A 449 -32.71 -6.43 11.81
CA ASP A 449 -34.04 -6.58 11.21
C ASP A 449 -34.32 -5.52 10.14
N LEU A 450 -33.74 -4.31 10.25
CA LEU A 450 -33.90 -3.23 9.27
C LEU A 450 -33.13 -3.49 7.96
N ILE A 451 -32.01 -4.22 8.02
CA ILE A 451 -31.15 -4.49 6.85
C ILE A 451 -31.34 -5.89 6.24
N ASP A 452 -32.07 -6.78 6.90
CA ASP A 452 -32.34 -8.14 6.42
C ASP A 452 -33.56 -8.17 5.48
N ILE A 453 -33.31 -8.29 4.19
CA ILE A 453 -34.30 -8.18 3.09
C ILE A 453 -35.31 -9.36 3.10
N ASN A 454 -35.06 -10.44 3.83
CA ASN A 454 -35.93 -11.64 3.80
C ASN A 454 -37.22 -11.54 4.64
N LYS A 455 -37.48 -10.45 5.39
CA LYS A 455 -38.74 -10.28 6.14
C LYS A 455 -39.77 -9.35 5.50
N LEU A 456 -39.39 -8.55 4.50
CA LEU A 456 -40.28 -7.55 3.89
C LEU A 456 -41.09 -8.08 2.70
N ALA A 457 -40.81 -9.30 2.22
CA ALA A 457 -41.53 -9.93 1.12
C ALA A 457 -42.79 -10.73 1.56
N ASP A 458 -42.91 -11.08 2.85
CA ASP A 458 -44.05 -11.87 3.38
C ASP A 458 -45.18 -11.00 3.97
N ALA A 459 -45.14 -9.68 3.77
CA ALA A 459 -46.09 -8.72 4.34
C ALA A 459 -46.81 -7.85 3.30
N LYS A 460 -46.96 -8.33 2.05
CA LYS A 460 -47.83 -7.70 1.05
C LYS A 460 -48.76 -8.69 0.38
#